data_AF-A0A6J4M5W4-F1
#
_entry.id   AF-A0A6J4M5W4-F1
#
_cell.length_a   1.000
_cell.length_b   1.000
_cell.length_c   1.000
_cell.angle_alpha   90.00
_cell.angle_beta   90.00
_cell.angle_gamma   90.00
#
_symmetry.space_group_name_H-M   'P 1'
#
loop_
_entity.id
_entity.type
_entity.pdbx_description
1 polymer ?
#
loop_
_entity_poly.entity_id
_entity_poly.type
_entity_poly.pdbx_seq_one_letter_code
_entity_poly.pdbx_strand_id
1 'polypeptide(L)'
;HGGQESTLLALYNSIYHFGGIIVPPGYTDQLKFNDGNPYGVSQVSGASGPGNVGDAELAALDHLVSRVLTVGELLAGSSGGQPAVEDQGANAAGNNQAAA
;
A
#
# COMPACT_ATOMS: atom_id res chain seq x y z
N HIS A 1 1.27 21.01 -13.26
CA HIS A 1 1.13 19.61 -12.78
C HIS A 1 1.40 18.54 -13.86
N GLY A 2 2.01 18.87 -15.03
CA GLY A 2 2.54 17.87 -15.97
C GLY A 2 1.59 16.77 -16.47
N GLY A 3 0.27 16.95 -16.34
CA GLY A 3 -0.73 15.92 -16.61
C GLY A 3 -0.87 14.82 -15.54
N GLN A 4 -0.17 14.93 -14.40
CA GLN A 4 -0.19 13.92 -13.34
C GLN A 4 -1.58 13.75 -12.70
N GLU A 5 -2.20 14.85 -12.29
CA GLU A 5 -3.55 14.85 -11.72
C GLU A 5 -4.59 14.42 -12.76
N SER A 6 -4.52 14.97 -13.98
CA SER A 6 -5.48 14.63 -15.05
C SER A 6 -5.38 13.17 -15.49
N THR A 7 -4.19 12.56 -15.44
CA THR A 7 -4.01 11.14 -15.76
C THR A 7 -4.70 10.27 -14.72
N LEU A 8 -4.57 10.58 -13.42
CA LEU A 8 -5.26 9.87 -12.35
C LEU A 8 -6.78 10.03 -12.46
N LEU A 9 -7.26 11.25 -12.71
CA LEU A 9 -8.69 11.51 -12.92
C LEU A 9 -9.23 10.76 -14.15
N ALA A 10 -8.46 10.72 -15.25
CA ALA A 10 -8.85 9.96 -16.45
C ALA A 10 -8.88 8.45 -16.18
N LEU A 11 -7.91 7.92 -15.42
CA LEU A 11 -7.90 6.52 -15.00
C LEU A 11 -9.13 6.18 -14.15
N TYR A 12 -9.51 7.08 -13.24
CA TYR A 12 -10.67 6.90 -12.37
C TYR A 12 -12.00 6.78 -13.14
N ASN A 13 -12.12 7.43 -14.31
CA ASN A 13 -13.28 7.21 -15.19
C ASN A 13 -13.45 5.73 -15.55
N SER A 14 -12.36 5.04 -15.92
CA SER A 14 -12.40 3.61 -16.23
C SER A 14 -12.79 2.77 -15.00
N ILE A 15 -12.29 3.13 -13.81
CA ILE A 15 -12.64 2.42 -12.57
C ILE A 15 -14.12 2.58 -12.23
N TYR A 16 -14.71 3.77 -12.45
CA TYR A 16 -16.15 3.96 -12.33
C TYR A 16 -16.93 3.03 -13.27
N HIS A 17 -16.49 2.91 -14.53
CA HIS A 17 -17.16 2.05 -15.51
C HIS A 17 -17.11 0.56 -15.15
N PHE A 18 -16.08 0.12 -14.41
CA PHE A 18 -15.98 -1.25 -13.93
C PHE A 18 -16.76 -1.51 -12.62
N GLY A 19 -17.46 -0.50 -12.09
CA GLY A 19 -18.10 -0.59 -10.78
C GLY A 19 -17.09 -0.71 -9.63
N GLY A 20 -15.87 -0.24 -9.85
CA GLY A 20 -14.80 -0.31 -8.87
C GLY A 20 -14.94 0.71 -7.74
N ILE A 21 -14.27 0.43 -6.63
CA ILE A 21 -14.19 1.32 -5.47
C ILE A 21 -12.88 2.10 -5.55
N ILE A 22 -12.96 3.43 -5.53
CA ILE A 22 -11.79 4.30 -5.57
C ILE A 22 -11.41 4.72 -4.16
N VAL A 23 -10.16 4.43 -3.79
CA VAL A 23 -9.59 4.81 -2.50
C VAL A 23 -8.37 5.71 -2.75
N PRO A 24 -8.58 7.04 -2.91
CA PRO A 24 -7.48 7.97 -3.07
C PRO A 24 -6.80 8.25 -1.72
N PRO A 25 -5.55 8.73 -1.71
CA PRO A 25 -4.87 9.09 -0.46
C PRO A 25 -5.49 10.33 0.19
N GLY A 26 -6.04 11.25 -0.63
CA GLY A 26 -6.48 12.57 -0.15
C GLY A 26 -5.38 13.32 0.59
N TYR A 27 -5.79 14.22 1.48
CA TYR A 27 -4.90 14.85 2.49
C TYR A 27 -5.17 14.24 3.87
N THR A 28 -5.26 12.91 3.95
CA THR A 28 -5.60 12.23 5.22
C THR A 28 -4.39 12.02 6.14
N ASP A 29 -3.19 12.44 5.72
CA ASP A 29 -1.97 12.51 6.51
C ASP A 29 -1.21 13.80 6.16
N GLN A 30 -0.51 14.41 7.11
CA GLN A 30 0.25 15.64 6.90
C GLN A 30 1.36 15.46 5.85
N LEU A 31 1.93 14.26 5.71
CA LEU A 31 2.95 13.97 4.68
C LEU A 31 2.42 14.24 3.26
N LYS A 32 1.10 14.17 3.04
CA LYS A 32 0.50 14.38 1.72
C LYS A 32 0.57 15.81 1.23
N PHE A 33 0.91 16.76 2.10
CA PHE A 33 1.21 18.13 1.68
C PHE A 33 2.60 18.24 1.04
N ASN A 34 3.49 17.25 1.20
CA ASN A 34 4.82 17.24 0.59
C ASN A 34 4.77 16.88 -0.90
N ASP A 35 4.03 15.84 -1.31
CA ASP A 35 3.83 15.50 -2.72
C ASP A 35 2.62 16.22 -3.34
N GLY A 36 1.67 16.66 -2.51
CA GLY A 36 0.64 17.65 -2.86
C GLY A 36 -0.51 17.15 -3.74
N ASN A 37 -0.52 15.88 -4.16
CA ASN A 37 -1.55 15.35 -5.05
C ASN A 37 -2.59 14.51 -4.25
N PRO A 38 -3.85 14.98 -4.11
CA PRO A 38 -4.87 14.24 -3.35
C PRO A 38 -5.44 13.05 -4.13
N TYR A 39 -5.25 13.02 -5.45
CA TYR A 39 -5.79 11.98 -6.33
C TYR A 39 -4.90 10.73 -6.41
N GLY A 40 -3.71 10.75 -5.82
CA GLY A 40 -2.75 9.65 -5.91
C GLY A 40 -1.32 10.14 -5.80
N VAL A 41 -0.38 9.21 -5.79
CA VAL A 41 1.05 9.53 -5.78
C VAL A 41 1.55 9.66 -7.22
N SER A 42 2.35 10.68 -7.49
CA SER A 42 2.91 10.92 -8.81
C SER A 42 4.32 11.47 -8.73
N GLN A 43 5.24 10.89 -9.51
CA GLN A 43 6.63 11.34 -9.62
C GLN A 43 6.84 12.12 -10.92
N VAL A 44 7.49 13.27 -10.85
CA VAL A 44 8.03 13.93 -12.04
C VAL A 44 9.41 13.33 -12.33
N SER A 45 9.55 12.60 -13.43
CA SER A 45 10.86 12.22 -13.94
C SER A 45 11.51 13.47 -14.54
N GLY A 46 12.35 14.15 -13.75
CA GLY A 46 13.13 15.30 -14.22
C GLY A 46 14.24 14.90 -15.19
N ALA A 47 15.21 15.80 -15.42
CA ALA A 47 16.36 15.56 -16.29
C ALA A 47 17.23 14.35 -15.89
N SER A 48 17.08 13.88 -14.66
CA SER A 48 17.83 12.75 -14.07
C SER A 48 17.35 11.36 -14.52
N GLY A 49 16.31 11.28 -15.38
CA GLY A 49 15.79 10.02 -15.90
C GLY A 49 14.87 9.26 -14.92
N PRO A 50 14.27 8.14 -15.37
CA PRO A 50 13.42 7.31 -14.52
C PRO A 50 14.25 6.62 -13.41
N GLY A 51 13.70 6.53 -12.19
CA GLY A 51 14.24 5.72 -11.10
C GLY A 51 14.65 6.45 -9.82
N ASN A 52 14.74 7.78 -9.84
CA ASN A 52 14.95 8.58 -8.62
C ASN A 52 13.58 9.00 -8.06
N VAL A 53 12.94 8.09 -7.33
CA VAL A 53 11.72 8.42 -6.55
C VAL A 53 12.18 9.05 -5.23
N GLY A 54 11.64 10.23 -4.90
CA GLY A 54 12.02 10.93 -3.68
C GLY A 54 11.39 10.32 -2.43
N ASP A 55 11.95 10.63 -1.27
CA ASP A 55 11.46 10.13 0.03
C ASP A 55 10.01 10.58 0.31
N ALA A 56 9.64 11.77 -0.17
CA ALA A 56 8.28 12.29 -0.03
C ALA A 56 7.27 11.44 -0.83
N GLU A 57 7.62 11.08 -2.06
CA GLU A 57 6.80 10.21 -2.91
C GLU A 57 6.72 8.79 -2.36
N LEU A 58 7.81 8.24 -1.82
CA LEU A 58 7.81 6.93 -1.16
C LEU A 58 6.91 6.93 0.08
N ALA A 59 7.03 7.93 0.95
CA ALA A 59 6.18 8.06 2.13
C ALA A 59 4.69 8.23 1.76
N ALA A 60 4.39 9.01 0.71
CA ALA A 60 3.04 9.15 0.19
C ALA A 60 2.51 7.84 -0.40
N LEU A 61 3.37 7.03 -1.02
CA LEU A 61 3.03 5.73 -1.57
C LEU A 61 2.70 4.73 -0.47
N ASP A 62 3.52 4.67 0.59
CA ASP A 62 3.25 3.82 1.75
C ASP A 62 1.91 4.18 2.40
N HIS A 63 1.64 5.47 2.60
CA HIS A 63 0.35 5.95 3.12
C HIS A 63 -0.84 5.53 2.25
N LEU A 64 -0.70 5.70 0.92
CA LEU A 64 -1.74 5.26 -0.03
C LEU A 64 -1.98 3.75 0.07
N VAL A 65 -0.92 2.95 0.06
CA VAL A 65 -1.03 1.48 0.14
C VAL A 65 -1.68 1.05 1.45
N SER A 66 -1.22 1.56 2.59
CA SER A 66 -1.84 1.26 3.90
C SER A 66 -3.33 1.59 3.90
N ARG A 67 -3.72 2.75 3.38
CA ARG A 67 -5.13 3.16 3.29
C ARG A 67 -5.95 2.22 2.40
N VAL A 68 -5.44 1.83 1.24
CA VAL A 68 -6.11 0.90 0.31
C VAL A 68 -6.32 -0.46 0.98
N LEU A 69 -5.29 -0.99 1.65
CA LEU A 69 -5.36 -2.26 2.36
C LEU A 69 -6.39 -2.20 3.50
N THR A 70 -6.35 -1.16 4.34
CA THR A 70 -7.33 -0.98 5.43
C THR A 70 -8.76 -0.93 4.90
N VAL A 71 -9.02 -0.17 3.82
CA VAL A 71 -10.37 -0.13 3.23
C VAL A 71 -10.75 -1.48 2.64
N GLY A 72 -9.83 -2.16 1.98
CA GLY A 72 -10.04 -3.51 1.44
C GLY A 72 -10.41 -4.53 2.54
N GLU A 73 -9.70 -4.52 3.65
CA GLU A 73 -9.98 -5.38 4.82
C GLU A 73 -11.35 -5.10 5.43
N LEU A 74 -11.72 -3.82 5.56
CA LEU A 74 -13.04 -3.42 6.06
C LEU A 74 -14.17 -3.89 5.11
N LEU A 75 -13.97 -3.77 3.80
CA LEU A 75 -14.95 -4.22 2.79
C LEU A 75 -15.04 -5.74 2.71
N ALA A 76 -13.93 -6.46 2.90
CA ALA A 76 -13.90 -7.91 3.03
C ALA A 76 -14.64 -8.40 4.29
N GLY A 77 -15.03 -7.49 5.18
CA GLY A 77 -15.81 -7.78 6.37
C GLY A 77 -14.96 -8.43 7.45
N SER A 78 -13.75 -7.90 7.71
CA SER A 78 -12.79 -8.45 8.68
C SER A 78 -13.44 -8.91 9.99
N SER A 79 -13.76 -10.20 10.06
CA SER A 79 -13.74 -10.96 11.29
C SER A 79 -12.28 -11.02 11.70
N GLY A 80 -11.93 -10.36 12.81
CA GLY A 80 -10.56 -10.30 13.30
C GLY A 80 -9.94 -11.69 13.41
N GLY A 81 -9.05 -12.00 12.46
CA GLY A 81 -8.10 -13.10 12.55
C GLY A 81 -6.73 -12.49 12.73
N GLN A 82 -6.19 -12.56 13.95
CA GLN A 82 -4.77 -12.35 14.17
C GLN A 82 -3.98 -13.21 13.18
N PRO A 83 -2.89 -12.71 12.58
CA PRO A 83 -1.98 -13.59 11.85
C PRO A 83 -1.55 -14.70 12.80
N ALA A 84 -1.70 -15.96 12.38
CA ALA A 84 -1.23 -17.10 13.14
C ALA A 84 0.27 -16.90 13.38
N VAL A 85 0.62 -16.56 14.62
CA VAL A 85 2.01 -16.63 15.08
C VAL A 85 2.37 -18.11 15.01
N GLU A 86 3.26 -18.47 14.09
CA GLU A 86 3.87 -19.80 14.10
C GLU A 86 4.56 -19.98 15.46
N ASP A 87 4.02 -20.89 16.26
CA ASP A 87 4.64 -21.40 17.47
C ASP A 87 5.90 -22.19 17.10
N GLN A 88 7.04 -21.50 16.97
CA GLN A 88 8.36 -22.12 16.85
C GLN A 88 8.90 -22.54 18.24
N GLY A 89 8.07 -23.23 19.04
CA GLY A 89 8.30 -23.32 20.48
C GLY A 89 8.02 -24.66 21.16
N ALA A 90 7.94 -25.80 20.46
CA ALA A 90 7.87 -27.11 21.15
C ALA A 90 8.31 -28.31 20.30
N ASN A 91 9.56 -28.34 19.81
CA ASN A 91 10.23 -29.60 19.45
C ASN A 91 11.46 -29.81 20.33
N ALA A 92 11.21 -30.10 21.60
CA ALA A 92 12.21 -30.56 22.55
C ALA A 92 11.62 -31.71 23.38
N ALA A 93 11.44 -32.88 22.76
CA ALA A 93 11.51 -34.18 23.43
C ALA A 93 11.27 -35.32 22.43
N GLY A 94 12.31 -36.13 22.19
CA GLY A 94 12.13 -37.49 21.68
C GLY A 94 12.91 -37.81 20.42
N ASN A 95 14.21 -38.10 20.57
CA ASN A 95 14.85 -39.24 19.87
C ASN A 95 16.25 -39.48 20.45
N ASN A 96 16.29 -40.08 21.64
CA ASN A 96 17.47 -40.81 22.13
C ASN A 96 17.16 -42.31 22.03
N GLN A 97 17.31 -42.91 20.85
CA GLN A 97 17.56 -44.35 20.69
C GLN A 97 18.39 -44.58 19.42
N ALA A 98 19.63 -45.06 19.61
CA ALA A 98 20.42 -45.93 18.74
C ALA A 98 21.92 -45.57 18.76
N ALA A 99 22.65 -46.06 19.76
CA ALA A 99 24.07 -46.40 19.65
C ALA A 99 24.45 -47.28 20.85
N ALA A 100 24.35 -48.60 20.66
CA ALA A 100 24.98 -49.63 21.47
C ALA A 100 25.44 -50.74 20.51
#